data_AF-A0A0F9ACM3-F1
#
_entry.id   AF-A0A0F9ACM3-F1
#
_cell.length_a   1.000
_cell.length_b   1.000
_cell.length_c   1.000
_cell.angle_alpha   90.00
_cell.angle_beta   90.00
_cell.angle_gamma   90.00
#
_symmetry.space_group_name_H-M   'P 1'
#
loop_
_entity.id
_entity.type
_entity.pdbx_description
1 polymer ?
#
loop_
_entity_poly.entity_id
_entity_poly.type
_entity_poly.pdbx_seq_one_letter_code
_entity_poly.pdbx_strand_id
1 'polypeptide(L)'
;MDEGLRLVLLGRGDDDIQSALVELARRYPENLFIRLEFDEPLAHLIYAGSDIFLMPSQYEPCGLAQMISMRYGTPPVVRATGGLVDTVVDHAEPGGTGFSFFEYRADSLERCVRRALKAMDDKAEWAAMKERCMRQDFSWEESALKYAALYRKIRGGKPE
;
A
#
# COMPACT_ATOMS: atom_id res chain seq x y z
N MET A 1 -18.28 2.10 -12.32
CA MET A 1 -18.03 3.12 -11.29
C MET A 1 -19.36 3.55 -10.66
N ASP A 2 -20.17 2.58 -10.22
CA ASP A 2 -21.48 2.82 -9.59
C ASP A 2 -21.40 2.97 -8.06
N GLU A 3 -20.18 2.92 -7.49
CA GLU A 3 -19.94 2.83 -6.04
C GLU A 3 -19.53 4.19 -5.41
N GLY A 4 -19.60 5.29 -6.15
CA GLY A 4 -19.24 6.62 -5.62
C GLY A 4 -17.75 6.81 -5.30
N LEU A 5 -16.88 5.94 -5.83
CA LEU A 5 -15.45 5.94 -5.57
C LEU A 5 -14.73 7.14 -6.19
N ARG A 6 -13.71 7.62 -5.50
CA ARG A 6 -12.76 8.61 -5.99
C ARG A 6 -11.35 8.03 -5.94
N LEU A 7 -10.59 8.25 -7.01
CA LEU A 7 -9.19 7.87 -7.12
C LEU A 7 -8.35 9.13 -7.25
N VAL A 8 -7.34 9.24 -6.38
CA VAL A 8 -6.32 10.29 -6.44
C VAL A 8 -5.00 9.63 -6.80
N LEU A 9 -4.33 10.13 -7.84
CA LEU A 9 -3.04 9.63 -8.28
C LEU A 9 -2.01 10.77 -8.27
N LEU A 10 -0.90 10.53 -7.58
CA LEU A 10 0.28 11.40 -7.59
C LEU A 10 1.47 10.60 -8.08
N GLY A 11 2.16 11.11 -9.10
CA GLY A 11 3.41 10.52 -9.55
C GLY A 11 3.75 10.92 -10.97
N ARG A 12 4.98 10.60 -11.37
CA ARG A 12 5.51 10.88 -12.71
C ARG A 12 6.26 9.66 -13.21
N GLY A 13 6.21 9.41 -14.52
CA GLY A 13 6.86 8.26 -15.13
C GLY A 13 6.71 8.24 -16.64
N ASP A 14 6.31 7.08 -17.16
CA ASP A 14 6.14 6.82 -18.58
C ASP A 14 5.10 7.75 -19.24
N ASP A 15 5.46 8.32 -20.40
CA ASP A 15 4.65 9.33 -21.08
C ASP A 15 3.34 8.77 -21.67
N ASP A 16 3.34 7.50 -22.10
CA ASP A 16 2.13 6.84 -22.62
C ASP A 16 1.13 6.60 -21.49
N ILE A 17 1.62 6.14 -20.33
CA ILE A 17 0.79 5.98 -19.12
C ILE A 17 0.23 7.33 -18.68
N GLN A 18 1.06 8.36 -18.62
CA GLN A 18 0.62 9.71 -18.23
C GLN A 18 -0.45 10.25 -19.17
N SER A 19 -0.27 10.09 -20.48
CA SER A 19 -1.23 10.54 -21.48
C SER A 19 -2.57 9.81 -21.34
N ALA A 20 -2.54 8.49 -21.16
CA ALA A 20 -3.74 7.68 -20.92
C ALA A 20 -4.47 8.10 -19.63
N LEU A 21 -3.73 8.41 -18.55
CA LEU A 21 -4.31 8.90 -17.30
C LEU A 21 -4.98 10.27 -17.47
N VAL A 22 -4.38 11.19 -18.24
CA VAL A 22 -4.98 12.50 -18.55
C VAL A 22 -6.29 12.34 -19.32
N GLU A 23 -6.32 11.47 -20.33
CA GLU A 23 -7.54 11.17 -21.06
C GLU A 23 -8.61 10.56 -20.16
N LEU A 24 -8.22 9.64 -19.27
CA LEU A 24 -9.12 9.02 -18.32
C LEU A 24 -9.69 10.03 -17.31
N ALA A 25 -8.86 10.95 -16.80
CA ALA A 25 -9.29 12.00 -15.88
C ALA A 25 -10.30 12.96 -16.52
N ARG A 26 -10.10 13.30 -17.81
CA ARG A 26 -11.08 14.08 -18.59
C ARG A 26 -12.41 13.36 -18.75
N ARG A 27 -12.40 12.03 -18.87
CA ARG A 27 -13.61 11.20 -18.98
C ARG A 27 -14.36 11.06 -17.65
N TYR A 28 -13.65 11.14 -16.52
CA TYR A 28 -14.20 10.95 -15.18
C TYR A 28 -13.81 12.09 -14.21
N PRO A 29 -14.20 13.34 -14.50
CA PRO A 29 -13.71 14.52 -13.78
C PRO A 29 -14.14 14.58 -12.30
N GLU A 30 -15.23 13.91 -11.93
CA GLU A 30 -15.74 13.86 -10.56
C GLU A 30 -15.14 12.72 -9.72
N ASN A 31 -14.41 11.80 -10.36
CA ASN A 31 -13.95 10.55 -9.76
C ASN A 31 -12.44 10.38 -9.84
N LEU A 32 -11.75 10.89 -10.86
CA LEU A 32 -10.32 10.68 -11.06
C LEU A 32 -9.55 12.00 -11.03
N PHE A 33 -8.75 12.16 -9.99
CA PHE A 33 -7.88 13.31 -9.80
C PHE A 33 -6.43 12.87 -9.97
N ILE A 34 -5.71 13.51 -10.89
CA ILE A 34 -4.31 13.16 -11.16
C ILE A 34 -3.40 14.38 -10.99
N ARG A 35 -2.22 14.15 -10.45
CA ARG A 35 -1.15 15.13 -10.29
C ARG A 35 0.16 14.51 -10.78
N LEU A 36 0.66 14.98 -11.93
CA LEU A 36 1.78 14.36 -12.64
C LEU A 36 3.14 14.99 -12.28
N GLU A 37 3.50 14.92 -11.01
CA GLU A 37 4.76 15.44 -10.49
C GLU A 37 5.24 14.66 -9.26
N PHE A 38 6.41 15.04 -8.74
CA PHE A 38 6.88 14.60 -7.43
C PHE A 38 6.61 15.70 -6.41
N ASP A 39 5.69 15.44 -5.48
CA ASP A 39 5.31 16.36 -4.39
C ASP A 39 5.18 15.56 -3.09
N GLU A 40 6.25 15.58 -2.28
CA GLU A 40 6.31 14.84 -1.02
C GLU A 40 5.26 15.32 0.01
N PRO A 41 5.09 16.64 0.27
CA PRO A 41 4.00 17.14 1.11
C PRO A 41 2.62 16.63 0.68
N LEU A 42 2.31 16.65 -0.62
CA LEU A 42 1.04 16.14 -1.13
C LEU A 42 0.94 14.62 -0.96
N ALA A 43 2.02 13.87 -1.16
CA ALA A 43 2.04 12.43 -0.91
C ALA A 43 1.63 12.10 0.54
N HIS A 44 2.16 12.84 1.52
CA HIS A 44 1.76 12.70 2.92
C HIS A 44 0.27 12.99 3.17
N LEU A 45 -0.29 14.01 2.51
CA LEU A 45 -1.73 14.30 2.59
C LEU A 45 -2.57 13.19 1.94
N ILE A 46 -2.12 12.62 0.82
CA ILE A 46 -2.80 11.49 0.17
C ILE A 46 -2.77 10.26 1.08
N TYR A 47 -1.62 9.93 1.67
CA TYR A 47 -1.53 8.81 2.62
C TYR A 47 -2.47 9.00 3.81
N ALA A 48 -2.53 10.21 4.38
CA ALA A 48 -3.38 10.52 5.54
C ALA A 48 -4.88 10.62 5.22
N GLY A 49 -5.22 11.07 4.01
CA GLY A 49 -6.59 11.41 3.61
C GLY A 49 -7.31 10.32 2.81
N SER A 50 -6.62 9.26 2.41
CA SER A 50 -7.21 8.15 1.66
C SER A 50 -7.80 7.10 2.60
N ASP A 51 -8.88 6.44 2.18
CA ASP A 51 -9.41 5.27 2.89
C ASP A 51 -8.62 3.99 2.57
N ILE A 52 -8.12 3.87 1.34
CA ILE A 52 -7.39 2.70 0.82
C ILE A 52 -6.20 3.19 0.00
N PHE A 53 -5.03 2.56 0.16
CA PHE A 53 -3.86 2.81 -0.68
C PHE A 53 -3.65 1.67 -1.68
N LEU A 54 -3.41 1.97 -2.96
CA LEU A 54 -3.21 0.93 -4.00
C LEU A 54 -1.73 0.76 -4.32
N MET A 55 -1.23 -0.47 -4.24
CA MET A 55 0.14 -0.83 -4.65
C MET A 55 0.16 -2.14 -5.48
N PRO A 56 -0.40 -2.12 -6.71
CA PRO A 56 -0.52 -3.30 -7.58
C PRO A 56 0.77 -3.61 -8.35
N SER A 57 1.94 -3.56 -7.70
CA SER A 57 3.25 -3.67 -8.36
C SER A 57 3.40 -4.99 -9.15
N GLN A 58 3.97 -4.92 -10.36
CA GLN A 58 4.40 -6.13 -11.09
C GLN A 58 5.58 -6.80 -10.40
N TYR A 59 6.46 -6.03 -9.77
CA TYR A 59 7.57 -6.51 -8.97
C TYR A 59 7.90 -5.45 -7.93
N GLU A 60 8.24 -5.88 -6.70
CA GLU A 60 8.52 -4.97 -5.59
C GLU A 60 9.49 -5.64 -4.61
N PRO A 61 10.80 -5.30 -4.62
CA PRO A 61 11.77 -5.91 -3.70
C PRO A 61 11.42 -5.70 -2.23
N CYS A 62 10.88 -4.51 -1.90
CA CYS A 62 10.54 -4.11 -0.54
C CYS A 62 9.21 -3.35 -0.54
N GLY A 63 9.20 -2.17 -1.17
CA GLY A 63 8.12 -1.20 -1.08
C GLY A 63 8.17 -0.42 0.24
N LEU A 64 8.18 0.91 0.17
CA LEU A 64 8.03 1.78 1.35
C LEU A 64 6.63 2.39 1.45
N ALA A 65 5.96 2.58 0.32
CA ALA A 65 4.69 3.31 0.27
C ALA A 65 3.58 2.61 1.05
N GLN A 66 3.51 1.27 1.02
CA GLN A 66 2.56 0.51 1.83
C GLN A 66 2.85 0.67 3.33
N MET A 67 4.11 0.65 3.76
CA MET A 67 4.48 0.89 5.16
C MET A 67 4.10 2.30 5.61
N ILE A 68 4.33 3.31 4.77
CA ILE A 68 3.94 4.70 5.03
C ILE A 68 2.41 4.78 5.13
N SER A 69 1.67 4.23 4.16
CA SER A 69 0.21 4.23 4.20
C SER A 69 -0.34 3.60 5.47
N MET A 70 0.24 2.48 5.91
CA MET A 70 -0.13 1.80 7.14
C MET A 70 0.17 2.65 8.38
N ARG A 71 1.30 3.37 8.39
CA ARG A 71 1.65 4.29 9.47
C ARG A 71 0.66 5.45 9.59
N TYR A 72 0.07 5.87 8.47
CA TYR A 72 -1.01 6.85 8.42
C TYR A 72 -2.40 6.26 8.75
N GLY A 73 -2.51 4.95 8.97
CA GLY A 73 -3.78 4.26 9.23
C GLY A 73 -4.61 4.03 7.97
N THR A 74 -3.96 3.99 6.81
CA THR A 74 -4.58 3.74 5.50
C THR A 74 -4.25 2.32 5.04
N PRO A 75 -5.18 1.36 5.13
CA PRO A 75 -4.94 -0.03 4.74
C PRO A 75 -4.57 -0.15 3.25
N PRO A 76 -3.49 -0.87 2.91
CA PRO A 76 -3.07 -1.04 1.53
C PRO A 76 -3.79 -2.23 0.86
N VAL A 77 -4.06 -2.10 -0.44
CA VAL A 77 -4.37 -3.18 -1.37
C VAL A 77 -3.13 -3.43 -2.21
N VAL A 78 -2.51 -4.60 -2.04
CA VAL A 78 -1.21 -4.93 -2.64
C VAL A 78 -1.29 -6.17 -3.51
N ARG A 79 -0.41 -6.27 -4.51
CA ARG A 79 -0.11 -7.57 -5.11
C ARG A 79 0.88 -8.30 -4.21
N ALA A 80 0.62 -9.56 -3.88
CA ALA A 80 1.49 -10.42 -3.11
C ALA A 80 2.77 -10.76 -3.92
N THR A 81 3.73 -9.83 -3.92
CA THR A 81 5.03 -9.96 -4.60
C THR A 81 6.15 -9.32 -3.78
N GLY A 82 7.30 -9.98 -3.71
CA GLY A 82 8.47 -9.52 -2.96
C GLY A 82 8.12 -9.02 -1.55
N GLY A 83 8.62 -7.86 -1.15
CA GLY A 83 8.45 -7.35 0.23
C GLY A 83 7.01 -7.02 0.62
N LEU A 84 6.08 -6.93 -0.33
CA LEU A 84 4.64 -6.76 -0.04
C LEU A 84 4.05 -8.00 0.63
N VAL A 85 4.58 -9.19 0.36
CA VAL A 85 4.20 -10.44 1.03
C VAL A 85 4.61 -10.41 2.50
N ASP A 86 5.77 -9.84 2.79
CA ASP A 86 6.35 -9.84 4.14
C ASP A 86 5.76 -8.73 5.04
N THR A 87 5.09 -7.73 4.44
CA THR A 87 4.70 -6.49 5.13
C THR A 87 3.20 -6.28 5.28
N VAL A 88 2.38 -6.98 4.49
CA VAL A 88 0.92 -6.85 4.52
C VAL A 88 0.30 -8.20 4.84
N VAL A 89 -0.39 -8.28 5.97
CA VAL A 89 -1.20 -9.46 6.35
C VAL A 89 -2.59 -9.28 5.75
N ASP A 90 -3.08 -10.26 5.01
CA ASP A 90 -4.39 -10.16 4.36
C ASP A 90 -5.51 -10.05 5.40
N HIS A 91 -6.54 -9.25 5.11
CA HIS A 91 -7.72 -9.06 5.95
C HIS A 91 -8.42 -10.37 6.31
N ALA A 92 -8.35 -11.41 5.47
CA ALA A 92 -8.92 -12.71 5.77
C ALA A 92 -8.13 -13.50 6.82
N GLU A 93 -6.91 -13.08 7.15
CA GLU A 93 -6.03 -13.71 8.13
C GLU A 93 -6.13 -13.02 9.51
N PRO A 94 -5.87 -13.76 10.61
CA PRO A 94 -5.84 -13.17 11.94
C PRO A 94 -4.86 -12.00 12.03
N GLY A 95 -5.37 -10.83 12.45
CA GLY A 95 -4.56 -9.62 12.58
C GLY A 95 -4.30 -8.88 11.26
N GLY A 96 -5.07 -9.17 10.21
CA GLY A 96 -4.95 -8.53 8.89
C GLY A 96 -4.79 -7.01 8.93
N THR A 97 -3.89 -6.51 8.11
CA THR A 97 -3.47 -5.10 8.01
C THR A 97 -3.68 -4.50 6.63
N GLY A 98 -4.31 -5.24 5.71
CA GLY A 98 -4.58 -4.78 4.36
C GLY A 98 -5.20 -5.89 3.53
N PHE A 99 -5.09 -5.79 2.22
CA PHE A 99 -5.66 -6.74 1.29
C PHE A 99 -4.62 -7.15 0.26
N SER A 100 -4.51 -8.44 -0.01
CA SER A 100 -3.58 -8.97 -1.01
C SER A 100 -4.30 -9.67 -2.16
N PHE A 101 -3.68 -9.65 -3.33
CA PHE A 101 -4.05 -10.46 -4.50
C PHE A 101 -2.79 -10.99 -5.20
N PHE A 102 -2.90 -12.09 -5.95
CA PHE A 102 -1.71 -12.79 -6.47
C PHE A 102 -1.43 -12.51 -7.95
N GLU A 103 -2.44 -12.66 -8.81
CA GLU A 103 -2.27 -12.56 -10.25
C GLU A 103 -2.09 -11.11 -10.70
N TYR A 104 -1.10 -10.85 -11.57
CA TYR A 104 -0.90 -9.55 -12.19
C TYR A 104 -1.91 -9.32 -13.32
N ARG A 105 -3.18 -9.14 -12.94
CA ARG A 105 -4.31 -8.95 -13.85
C ARG A 105 -5.28 -7.91 -13.29
N ALA A 106 -5.89 -7.13 -14.18
CA ALA A 106 -6.85 -6.10 -13.82
C ALA A 106 -8.05 -6.64 -13.04
N ASP A 107 -8.57 -7.82 -13.42
CA ASP A 107 -9.71 -8.44 -12.74
C ASP A 107 -9.38 -8.92 -11.32
N SER A 108 -8.14 -9.34 -11.08
CA SER A 108 -7.65 -9.69 -9.74
C SER A 108 -7.51 -8.48 -8.83
N LEU A 109 -7.01 -7.36 -9.36
CA LEU A 109 -6.99 -6.08 -8.64
C LEU A 109 -8.42 -5.62 -8.31
N GLU A 110 -9.32 -5.63 -9.31
CA GLU A 110 -10.71 -5.20 -9.13
C GLU A 110 -11.42 -6.01 -8.02
N ARG A 111 -11.30 -7.34 -8.04
CA ARG A 111 -11.87 -8.20 -6.99
C ARG A 111 -11.33 -7.86 -5.61
N CYS A 112 -10.04 -7.56 -5.52
CA CYS A 112 -9.40 -7.21 -4.25
C CYS A 112 -9.89 -5.85 -3.71
N VAL A 113 -9.99 -4.84 -4.59
CA VAL A 113 -10.57 -3.53 -4.24
C VAL A 113 -12.01 -3.69 -3.78
N ARG A 114 -12.85 -4.46 -4.47
CA ARG A 114 -14.23 -4.73 -4.05
C ARG A 114 -14.31 -5.40 -2.67
N ARG A 115 -13.35 -6.28 -2.36
CA ARG A 115 -13.25 -6.93 -1.05
C ARG A 115 -12.89 -5.91 0.04
N ALA A 116 -11.98 -4.98 -0.24
CA ALA A 116 -11.64 -3.89 0.66
C ALA A 116 -12.83 -2.96 0.92
N LEU A 117 -13.54 -2.56 -0.14
CA LEU A 117 -14.74 -1.71 -0.04
C LEU A 117 -15.84 -2.38 0.79
N LYS A 118 -16.10 -3.67 0.58
CA LYS A 118 -17.07 -4.42 1.37
C LYS A 118 -16.66 -4.51 2.85
N ALA A 119 -15.37 -4.66 3.14
CA ALA A 119 -14.89 -4.69 4.52
C ALA A 119 -15.10 -3.35 5.24
N MET A 120 -15.19 -2.22 4.52
CA MET A 120 -15.51 -0.92 5.10
C MET A 120 -16.95 -0.83 5.65
N ASP A 121 -17.84 -1.76 5.31
CA ASP A 121 -19.20 -1.80 5.86
C ASP A 121 -19.18 -2.13 7.37
N ASP A 122 -18.22 -2.96 7.81
CA ASP A 122 -17.96 -3.19 9.23
C ASP A 122 -17.04 -2.10 9.78
N LYS A 123 -17.64 -1.03 10.30
CA LYS A 123 -16.90 0.13 10.82
C LYS A 123 -16.03 -0.21 12.02
N ALA A 124 -16.43 -1.17 12.85
CA ALA A 124 -15.69 -1.55 14.04
C ALA A 124 -14.43 -2.32 13.64
N GLU A 125 -14.57 -3.32 12.76
CA GLU A 125 -13.41 -4.07 12.27
C GLU A 125 -12.50 -3.20 11.40
N TRP A 126 -13.05 -2.31 10.56
CA TRP A 126 -12.25 -1.37 9.78
C TRP A 126 -11.40 -0.46 10.68
N ALA A 127 -11.98 0.08 11.75
CA ALA A 127 -11.25 0.88 12.74
C ALA A 127 -10.14 0.05 13.42
N ALA A 128 -10.45 -1.19 13.82
CA ALA A 128 -9.46 -2.10 14.40
C ALA A 128 -8.31 -2.41 13.43
N MET A 129 -8.60 -2.64 12.15
CA MET A 129 -7.58 -2.83 11.12
C MET A 129 -6.68 -1.60 10.97
N LYS A 130 -7.25 -0.39 10.92
CA LYS A 130 -6.44 0.83 10.87
C LYS A 130 -5.50 0.96 12.07
N GLU A 131 -5.97 0.62 13.27
CA GLU A 131 -5.11 0.58 14.45
C GLU A 131 -3.99 -0.47 14.33
N ARG A 132 -4.29 -1.66 13.80
CA ARG A 132 -3.27 -2.70 13.54
C ARG A 132 -2.24 -2.24 12.52
N CYS A 133 -2.65 -1.50 11.47
CA CYS A 133 -1.74 -0.87 10.53
C CYS A 133 -0.79 0.10 11.23
N MET A 134 -1.32 1.03 12.03
CA MET A 134 -0.55 2.06 12.70
C MET A 134 0.44 1.50 13.75
N ARG A 135 0.13 0.31 14.29
CA ARG A 135 0.95 -0.41 15.27
C ARG A 135 2.05 -1.26 14.65
N GLN A 136 2.09 -1.46 13.33
CA GLN A 136 3.20 -2.19 12.72
C GLN A 136 4.52 -1.46 12.96
N ASP A 137 5.55 -2.22 13.28
CA ASP A 137 6.90 -1.71 13.46
C ASP A 137 7.75 -2.05 12.23
N PHE A 138 8.00 -1.02 11.44
CA PHE A 138 8.93 -1.06 10.30
C PHE A 138 10.14 -0.14 10.55
N SER A 139 10.54 0.01 11.81
CA SER A 139 11.63 0.89 12.20
C SER A 139 12.98 0.45 11.62
N TRP A 140 13.83 1.43 11.35
CA TRP A 140 15.21 1.18 10.97
C TRP A 140 16.01 0.52 12.08
N GLU A 141 15.60 0.68 13.35
CA GLU A 141 16.27 0.07 14.50
C GLU A 141 16.18 -1.46 14.43
N GLU A 142 14.99 -2.00 14.19
CA GLU A 142 14.79 -3.45 14.00
C GLU A 142 15.63 -4.01 12.84
N SER A 143 15.70 -3.27 11.73
CA SER A 143 16.56 -3.62 10.59
C SER A 143 18.04 -3.59 11.00
N ALA A 144 18.49 -2.52 11.66
CA ALA A 144 19.87 -2.33 12.08
C ALA A 144 20.34 -3.44 13.04
N LEU A 145 19.48 -3.89 13.96
CA LEU A 145 19.79 -5.00 14.87
C LEU A 145 20.04 -6.32 14.12
N LYS A 146 19.24 -6.61 13.08
CA LYS A 146 19.43 -7.78 12.22
C LYS A 146 20.75 -7.70 11.45
N TYR A 147 21.08 -6.53 10.90
CA TYR A 147 22.38 -6.30 10.24
C TYR A 147 23.55 -6.42 11.21
N ALA A 148 23.44 -5.86 12.42
CA ALA A 148 24.48 -5.97 13.45
C ALA A 148 24.72 -7.43 13.88
N ALA A 149 23.67 -8.23 14.02
CA ALA A 149 23.78 -9.66 14.27
C ALA A 149 24.48 -10.40 13.13
N LEU A 150 24.11 -10.10 11.88
CA LEU A 150 24.77 -10.64 10.69
C LEU A 150 26.27 -10.31 10.66
N TYR A 151 26.63 -9.05 10.91
CA TYR A 151 28.04 -8.61 10.94
C TYR A 151 28.84 -9.31 12.05
N ARG A 152 28.26 -9.51 13.24
CA ARG A 152 28.90 -10.29 14.33
C ARG A 152 29.15 -11.75 13.92
N LYS A 153 28.18 -12.38 13.26
CA LYS A 153 28.29 -13.76 12.75
C LYS A 153 29.42 -13.90 11.75
N ILE A 154 29.52 -12.98 10.78
CA ILE A 154 30.57 -12.99 9.75
C ILE A 154 31.97 -12.79 10.37
N ARG A 155 32.08 -11.97 11.42
CA ARG A 155 33.33 -11.73 12.14
C ARG A 155 33.75 -12.89 13.07
N GLY A 156 32.96 -13.96 13.16
CA GLY A 156 33.24 -15.11 14.05
C GLY A 156 32.92 -14.85 15.53
N GLY A 157 32.15 -13.81 15.86
CA GLY A 157 31.67 -13.58 17.21
C GLY A 157 30.61 -14.62 17.61
N LYS A 158 30.74 -15.21 18.80
CA LYS A 158 29.65 -16.03 19.38
C LYS A 158 28.42 -15.15 19.64
N PRO A 159 27.19 -15.65 19.47
CA PRO A 159 26.01 -14.95 19.95
C PRO A 159 26.08 -14.82 21.47
N GLU A 160 25.74 -13.63 21.99
CA GLU A 160 25.47 -13.40 23.42
C GLU A 160 24.10 -13.96 23.80
#